data_AF-A0A934TG27-F1
#
_entry.id   AF-A0A934TG27-F1
#
_cell.length_a   1.000
_cell.length_b   1.000
_cell.length_c   1.000
_cell.angle_alpha   90.00
_cell.angle_beta   90.00
_cell.angle_gamma   90.00
#
_symmetry.space_group_name_H-M   'P 1'
#
loop_
_entity.id
_entity.type
_entity.pdbx_description
1 polymer ?
#
loop_
_entity_poly.entity_id
_entity_poly.type
_entity_poly.pdbx_seq_one_letter_code
_entity_poly.pdbx_strand_id
1 'polypeptide(L)'
;MQEYINHFCEKNNISLKELRKDIRKRRIVQLRHVLCYNLCEVLEYGISDVGRALNHNHATVLYGIKKIKIEKDIYPDIKELLDKNKVGYIF
;
A
#
# COMPACT_ATOMS: atom_id res chain seq x y z
N MET A 1 12.00 -4.77 1.99
CA MET A 1 10.99 -3.92 1.30
C MET A 1 10.57 -4.51 -0.05
N GLN A 2 11.51 -4.70 -0.98
CA GLN A 2 11.19 -5.12 -2.36
C GLN A 2 10.47 -6.47 -2.43
N GLU A 3 10.88 -7.43 -1.60
CA GLU A 3 10.23 -8.75 -1.50
C GLU A 3 8.74 -8.63 -1.15
N TYR A 4 8.40 -7.84 -0.11
CA TYR A 4 7.01 -7.58 0.26
C TYR A 4 6.23 -6.90 -0.86
N ILE A 5 6.83 -5.91 -1.54
CA ILE A 5 6.19 -5.24 -2.69
C ILE A 5 5.87 -6.24 -3.81
N ASN A 6 6.80 -7.16 -4.11
CA ASN A 6 6.60 -8.18 -5.15
C ASN A 6 5.45 -9.14 -4.75
N HIS A 7 5.48 -9.66 -3.52
CA HIS A 7 4.41 -10.51 -3.02
C HIS A 7 3.05 -9.80 -3.01
N PHE A 8 3.02 -8.52 -2.63
CA PHE A 8 1.81 -7.69 -2.69
C PHE A 8 1.27 -7.55 -4.12
N CYS A 9 2.16 -7.34 -5.10
CA CYS A 9 1.80 -7.25 -6.52
C CYS A 9 1.17 -8.56 -7.02
N GLU A 10 1.81 -9.69 -6.73
CA GLU A 10 1.34 -11.04 -7.10
C GLU A 10 -0.04 -11.33 -6.48
N LYS A 11 -0.18 -11.12 -5.17
CA LYS A 11 -1.41 -11.39 -4.41
C LYS A 11 -2.63 -10.58 -4.89
N ASN A 12 -2.38 -9.40 -5.45
CA ASN A 12 -3.42 -8.50 -5.95
C ASN A 12 -3.53 -8.49 -7.48
N ASN A 13 -2.75 -9.33 -8.17
CA ASN A 13 -2.71 -9.47 -9.61
C ASN A 13 -2.57 -8.09 -10.29
N ILE A 14 -1.56 -7.33 -9.85
CA ILE A 14 -1.24 -5.98 -10.31
C ILE A 14 0.26 -5.86 -10.54
N SER A 15 0.68 -5.10 -11.55
CA SER A 15 2.11 -4.86 -11.76
C SER A 15 2.63 -3.72 -10.87
N LEU A 16 3.89 -3.81 -10.43
CA LEU A 16 4.57 -2.69 -9.76
C LEU A 16 4.58 -1.42 -10.63
N LYS A 17 4.65 -1.60 -11.96
CA LYS A 17 4.56 -0.49 -12.92
C LYS A 17 3.23 0.26 -12.82
N GLU A 18 2.11 -0.43 -12.60
CA GLU A 18 0.81 0.21 -12.41
C GLU A 18 0.72 0.95 -11.07
N LEU A 19 1.25 0.38 -9.99
CA LEU A 19 1.31 1.05 -8.70
C LEU A 19 2.15 2.33 -8.74
N ARG A 20 3.21 2.34 -9.57
CA ARG A 20 4.11 3.50 -9.79
C ARG A 20 3.56 4.61 -10.69
N LYS A 21 2.54 4.33 -11.51
CA LYS A 21 1.94 5.34 -12.40
C LYS A 21 0.90 6.17 -11.66
N ASP A 22 0.64 7.42 -12.08
CA ASP A 22 -0.48 8.22 -11.54
C ASP A 22 -1.86 7.80 -12.12
N ILE A 23 -2.15 6.50 -12.10
CA ILE A 23 -3.46 5.96 -12.51
C ILE A 23 -4.43 6.11 -11.33
N ARG A 24 -5.51 6.87 -11.55
CA ARG A 24 -6.53 7.15 -10.52
C ARG A 24 -7.72 6.19 -10.52
N LYS A 25 -7.54 4.97 -11.04
CA LYS A 25 -8.55 3.91 -10.94
C LYS A 25 -8.71 3.53 -9.46
N ARG A 26 -9.94 3.52 -8.95
CA ARG A 26 -10.26 3.28 -7.52
C ARG A 26 -9.46 2.11 -6.93
N ARG A 27 -9.48 0.94 -7.59
CA ARG A 27 -8.74 -0.26 -7.15
C ARG A 27 -7.23 -0.02 -7.03
N ILE A 28 -6.61 0.66 -7.98
CA ILE A 28 -5.15 0.92 -7.98
C ILE A 28 -4.81 1.91 -6.86
N VAL A 29 -5.62 2.93 -6.67
CA VAL A 29 -5.45 3.92 -5.59
C VAL A 29 -5.59 3.26 -4.22
N GLN A 30 -6.61 2.43 -4.01
CA GLN A 30 -6.79 1.67 -2.77
C GLN A 30 -5.59 0.75 -2.50
N LEU A 31 -5.14 -0.03 -3.51
CA LEU A 31 -3.97 -0.88 -3.39
C LEU A 31 -2.69 -0.09 -3.05
N ARG A 32 -2.50 1.08 -3.66
CA ARG A 32 -1.36 1.95 -3.35
C ARG A 32 -1.41 2.45 -1.91
N HIS A 33 -2.58 2.90 -1.44
CA HIS A 33 -2.71 3.38 -0.07
C HIS A 33 -2.50 2.26 0.96
N VAL A 34 -3.05 1.06 0.70
CA VAL A 34 -2.81 -0.12 1.55
C VAL A 34 -1.32 -0.48 1.56
N LEU A 35 -0.65 -0.46 0.41
CA LEU A 35 0.78 -0.73 0.33
C LEU A 35 1.60 0.30 1.13
N CYS A 36 1.28 1.60 1.00
CA CYS A 36 1.90 2.65 1.81
C CYS A 36 1.69 2.43 3.31
N TYR A 37 0.46 2.09 3.72
CA TYR A 37 0.12 1.81 5.11
C TYR A 37 0.94 0.62 5.65
N ASN A 38 0.95 -0.51 4.94
CA ASN A 38 1.67 -1.70 5.38
C ASN A 38 3.19 -1.46 5.46
N LEU A 39 3.76 -0.74 4.48
CA LEU A 39 5.19 -0.44 4.49
C LEU A 39 5.58 0.50 5.64
N CYS A 40 4.81 1.55 5.91
CA CYS A 40 5.19 2.56 6.91
C CYS A 40 4.72 2.23 8.33
N GLU A 41 3.51 1.69 8.50
CA GLU A 41 2.89 1.51 9.82
C GLU A 41 3.05 0.09 10.37
N VAL A 42 3.24 -0.90 9.49
CA VAL A 42 3.40 -2.30 9.91
C VAL A 42 4.85 -2.75 9.83
N LEU A 43 5.56 -2.35 8.76
CA LEU A 43 6.96 -2.71 8.53
C LEU A 43 7.95 -1.59 8.89
N GLU A 44 7.44 -0.46 9.38
CA GLU A 44 8.23 0.66 9.92
C GLU A 44 9.26 1.26 8.93
N TYR A 45 9.03 1.14 7.63
CA TYR A 45 9.89 1.79 6.63
C TYR A 45 9.68 3.31 6.62
N GLY A 46 10.75 4.05 6.34
CA GLY A 46 10.70 5.51 6.19
C GLY A 46 9.81 5.96 5.01
N ILE A 47 9.02 7.01 5.24
CA ILE A 47 8.08 7.57 4.25
C ILE A 47 8.80 7.93 2.93
N SER A 48 9.98 8.53 3.03
CA SER A 48 10.78 8.92 1.86
C SER A 48 11.26 7.72 1.05
N ASP A 49 11.62 6.62 1.71
CA ASP A 49 12.08 5.40 1.04
C ASP A 49 10.91 4.68 0.36
N VAL A 50 9.74 4.64 1.01
CA VAL A 50 8.51 4.13 0.40
C VAL A 50 8.09 4.97 -0.80
N GLY A 51 8.17 6.31 -0.69
CA GLY A 51 7.92 7.22 -1.81
C GLY A 51 8.85 6.94 -2.99
N ARG A 52 10.16 6.77 -2.73
CA ARG A 52 11.14 6.41 -3.76
C ARG A 52 10.82 5.05 -4.40
N ALA A 53 10.51 4.03 -3.60
CA ALA A 53 10.20 2.69 -4.10
C ALA A 53 8.96 2.65 -4.99
N LEU A 54 7.96 3.48 -4.67
CA LEU A 54 6.70 3.56 -5.40
C LEU A 54 6.66 4.69 -6.44
N ASN A 55 7.74 5.47 -6.60
CA ASN A 55 7.77 6.64 -7.49
C ASN A 55 6.65 7.65 -7.19
N HIS A 56 6.42 7.92 -5.90
CA HIS A 56 5.42 8.89 -5.43
C HIS A 56 6.04 9.89 -4.44
N ASN A 57 5.48 11.09 -4.39
CA ASN A 57 5.87 12.09 -3.42
C ASN A 57 5.56 11.61 -1.98
N HIS A 58 6.40 11.97 -1.01
CA HIS A 58 6.20 11.69 0.41
C HIS A 58 4.81 12.15 0.92
N ALA A 59 4.28 13.26 0.40
CA ALA A 59 2.93 13.74 0.71
C ALA A 59 1.84 12.77 0.23
N THR A 60 2.02 12.11 -0.92
CA THR A 60 1.11 11.07 -1.43
C THR A 60 1.12 9.84 -0.52
N VAL A 61 2.30 9.45 -0.03
CA VAL A 61 2.45 8.34 0.92
C VAL A 61 1.73 8.66 2.23
N LEU A 62 1.98 9.85 2.81
CA LEU A 62 1.31 10.34 4.02
C LEU A 62 -0.22 10.37 3.86
N TYR A 63 -0.71 10.89 2.73
CA TYR A 63 -2.14 10.91 2.43
C TYR A 63 -2.73 9.50 2.41
N GLY A 64 -2.06 8.56 1.73
CA GLY A 64 -2.50 7.18 1.66
C GLY A 64 -2.59 6.51 3.04
N ILE A 65 -1.57 6.72 3.88
CA ILE A 65 -1.54 6.20 5.26
C ILE A 65 -2.72 6.77 6.07
N LYS A 66 -2.88 8.10 6.08
CA LYS A 66 -3.97 8.77 6.82
C LYS A 66 -5.33 8.27 6.35
N LYS A 67 -5.50 8.10 5.04
CA LYS A 67 -6.73 7.61 4.44
C LYS A 67 -7.06 6.20 4.93
N ILE A 68 -6.11 5.28 4.91
CA ILE A 68 -6.32 3.92 5.41
C ILE A 68 -6.59 3.89 6.91
N LYS A 69 -5.91 4.72 7.72
CA LYS A 69 -6.16 4.81 9.17
C LYS A 69 -7.62 5.16 9.49
N ILE A 70 -8.24 6.02 8.69
CA ILE A 70 -9.63 6.42 8.86
C ILE A 70 -10.57 5.38 8.25
N GLU A 71 -10.29 4.96 7.01
CA GLU A 71 -11.21 4.14 6.22
C GLU A 71 -11.30 2.70 6.72
N LYS A 72 -10.24 2.12 7.31
CA LYS A 72 -10.24 0.72 7.76
C LYS A 72 -11.27 0.41 8.85
N ASP A 73 -11.65 1.41 9.64
CA ASP A 73 -12.61 1.26 10.74
C ASP A 73 -14.04 1.59 10.31
N ILE A 74 -14.20 2.20 9.12
CA ILE A 74 -15.49 2.63 8.57
C ILE A 74 -15.96 1.67 7.46
N TYR A 75 -15.04 1.24 6.61
CA TYR A 75 -15.33 0.52 5.37
C TYR A 75 -14.80 -0.92 5.43
N PRO A 76 -15.68 -1.93 5.49
CA PRO A 76 -15.29 -3.33 5.57
C PRO A 76 -14.39 -3.78 4.41
N ASP A 77 -14.61 -3.29 3.18
CA ASP A 77 -13.80 -3.65 2.00
C ASP A 77 -12.32 -3.21 2.16
N ILE A 78 -12.07 -2.08 2.81
CA ILE A 78 -10.72 -1.61 3.11
C ILE A 78 -10.08 -2.48 4.20
N LYS A 79 -10.84 -2.86 5.23
CA LYS A 79 -10.38 -3.76 6.28
C LYS A 79 -10.01 -5.14 5.72
N GLU A 80 -10.89 -5.72 4.89
CA GLU A 80 -10.63 -6.98 4.19
C GLU A 80 -9.39 -6.89 3.29
N LEU A 81 -9.21 -5.77 2.59
CA LEU A 81 -8.04 -5.57 1.74
C LEU A 81 -6.75 -5.47 2.57
N LEU A 82 -6.80 -4.85 3.76
CA LEU A 82 -5.67 -4.84 4.71
C LEU A 82 -5.38 -6.24 5.24
N ASP A 83 -6.41 -6.95 5.72
CA ASP A 83 -6.28 -8.29 6.29
C ASP A 83 -5.72 -9.28 5.26
N LYS A 84 -6.20 -9.19 4.01
CA LYS A 84 -5.66 -9.96 2.88
C LYS A 84 -4.17 -9.67 2.69
N ASN A 85 -3.67 -8.47 2.96
CA ASN A 85 -2.29 -8.08 2.73
C ASN A 85 -1.44 -7.98 4.01
N LYS A 86 -1.93 -8.48 5.16
CA LYS A 86 -1.20 -8.48 6.42
C LYS A 86 0.13 -9.21 6.30
N VAL A 87 1.14 -8.64 6.97
CA VAL A 87 2.48 -9.22 7.12
C VAL A 87 2.36 -10.35 8.14
N GLY A 88 1.95 -11.54 7.71
CA GLY A 88 1.67 -12.65 8.62
C GLY A 88 2.01 -14.05 8.12
N TYR A 89 2.58 -14.21 6.92
CA TYR A 89 2.91 -15.53 6.35
C TYR A 89 4.16 -15.47 5.45
N ILE A 90 5.17 -14.68 5.82
CA ILE A 90 6.48 -14.69 5.15
C ILE A 90 7.54 -14.68 6.24
N PHE A 91 7.71 -15.82 6.91
CA PHE A 91 8.94 -16.30 7.55
C PHE A 91 8.83 -17.83 7.65
#